data_AF-A0A6L9IPK0-F1
#
_entry.id   AF-A0A6L9IPK0-F1
#
_cell.length_a   1.000
_cell.length_b   1.000
_cell.length_c   1.000
_cell.angle_alpha   90.00
_cell.angle_beta   90.00
_cell.angle_gamma   90.00
#
_symmetry.space_group_name_H-M   'P 1'
#
loop_
_entity.id
_entity.type
_entity.pdbx_description
1 polymer ?
#
loop_
_entity_poly.entity_id
_entity_poly.type
_entity_poly.pdbx_seq_one_letter_code
_entity_poly.pdbx_strand_id
1 'polypeptide(L)'
;MTTQAIELTDAAALPVEQALAPAPNGQIIIQPYTFHDAHKVDSAGARQVSERSGLAFRFDAIPRDLDRGVSTFEEQQARIIDENKAAWSRYSAIRNRRDQALRRMRGARGVLLLAFVVLLVMGFILGAPGTGPINPIVFAPAAVWLVMLAVMQWWYRGAEARFERSDSFRLPVAPPILPTLANDHSARLRLLRSLNWALRDDLHGRVKGWVDLSSAIKETNVIDEGRSRAGAPVARYLEDWFSYKGRLVGGPQLHLVVTDKVKQRLQHTKRGSQSGRPRNKSEQQHIRHKIRAQLRITPGRHTLNQQPDQQHDLPAELELLNKQISEDRIEIVLGTASAISAEELVQVIRHLYSHLRPAQAS
;
A
#
# COMPACT_ATOMS: atom_id res chain seq x y z
N MET A 1 -32.07 38.54 8.97
CA MET A 1 -30.87 38.01 8.28
C MET A 1 -30.88 36.50 8.42
N THR A 2 -31.38 35.84 7.38
CA THR A 2 -31.71 34.40 7.31
C THR A 2 -30.53 33.65 6.71
N THR A 3 -29.91 32.77 7.50
CA THR A 3 -28.83 31.88 7.05
C THR A 3 -29.48 30.64 6.42
N GLN A 4 -29.41 30.53 5.10
CA GLN A 4 -29.83 29.34 4.38
C GLN A 4 -28.86 28.18 4.64
N ALA A 5 -29.42 27.04 5.05
CA ALA A 5 -28.72 25.76 5.09
C ALA A 5 -28.46 25.29 3.65
N ILE A 6 -27.20 25.04 3.31
CA ILE A 6 -26.83 24.39 2.06
C ILE A 6 -27.07 22.90 2.26
N GLU A 7 -28.19 22.41 1.74
CA GLU A 7 -28.43 20.99 1.52
C GLU A 7 -27.42 20.46 0.49
N LEU A 8 -26.46 19.66 0.96
CA LEU A 8 -25.64 18.80 0.11
C LEU A 8 -26.52 17.64 -0.36
N THR A 9 -27.11 17.80 -1.54
CA THR A 9 -27.82 16.75 -2.27
C THR A 9 -26.84 15.70 -2.78
N ASP A 10 -27.22 14.42 -2.63
CA ASP A 10 -26.51 13.25 -3.13
C ASP A 10 -26.25 13.35 -4.64
N ALA A 11 -25.05 13.79 -5.01
CA ALA A 11 -24.55 13.63 -6.36
C ALA A 11 -24.18 12.16 -6.56
N ALA A 12 -25.01 11.45 -7.33
CA ALA A 12 -24.82 10.07 -7.73
C ALA A 12 -23.38 9.83 -8.24
N ALA A 13 -22.55 9.21 -7.40
CA ALA A 13 -21.31 8.61 -7.83
C ALA A 13 -21.66 7.53 -8.86
N LEU A 14 -21.21 7.69 -10.10
CA LEU A 14 -21.30 6.66 -11.12
C LEU A 14 -20.65 5.37 -10.57
N PRO A 15 -21.29 4.21 -10.68
CA PRO A 15 -20.73 2.98 -10.16
C PRO A 15 -19.41 2.65 -10.89
N VAL A 16 -18.38 2.37 -10.10
CA VAL A 16 -17.00 1.90 -10.42
C VAL A 16 -16.95 0.71 -11.40
N GLU A 17 -18.10 0.18 -11.81
CA GLU A 17 -18.28 -1.06 -12.56
C GLU A 17 -17.98 -0.93 -14.07
N GLN A 18 -17.83 0.28 -14.61
CA GLN A 18 -17.70 0.49 -16.06
C GLN A 18 -16.27 0.52 -16.64
N ALA A 19 -15.20 0.51 -15.83
CA ALA A 19 -13.83 0.65 -16.34
C ALA A 19 -13.08 -0.67 -16.62
N LEU A 20 -13.61 -1.84 -16.21
CA LEU A 20 -12.91 -3.11 -16.37
C LEU A 20 -13.77 -4.19 -17.05
N ALA A 21 -13.29 -4.68 -18.20
CA ALA A 21 -13.91 -5.75 -18.98
C ALA A 21 -14.33 -6.93 -18.09
N PRO A 22 -15.52 -7.51 -18.27
CA PRO A 22 -15.97 -8.65 -17.48
C PRO A 22 -14.99 -9.82 -17.62
N ALA A 23 -14.73 -10.54 -16.53
CA ALA A 23 -13.95 -11.76 -16.61
C ALA A 23 -14.63 -12.76 -17.56
N PRO A 24 -13.91 -13.43 -18.48
CA PRO A 24 -14.45 -14.52 -19.28
C PRO A 24 -15.09 -15.56 -18.38
N ASN A 25 -16.21 -16.12 -18.83
CA ASN A 25 -17.01 -17.08 -18.08
C ASN A 25 -16.13 -18.20 -17.48
N GLY A 26 -15.93 -18.13 -16.17
CA GLY A 26 -15.27 -19.16 -15.35
C GLY A 26 -13.83 -18.84 -14.97
N GLN A 27 -13.28 -17.68 -15.35
CA GLN A 27 -11.89 -17.33 -15.01
C GLN A 27 -11.81 -16.43 -13.77
N ILE A 28 -10.94 -16.83 -12.85
CA ILE A 28 -10.32 -15.92 -11.88
C ILE A 28 -9.30 -15.09 -12.65
N ILE A 29 -9.54 -13.79 -12.75
CA ILE A 29 -8.60 -12.87 -13.37
C ILE A 29 -7.78 -12.19 -12.29
N ILE A 30 -6.48 -12.37 -12.39
CA ILE A 30 -5.49 -11.65 -11.62
C ILE A 30 -4.89 -10.64 -12.58
N GLN A 31 -5.35 -9.40 -12.50
CA GLN A 31 -4.81 -8.31 -13.32
C GLN A 31 -4.38 -7.17 -12.40
N PRO A 32 -3.17 -6.61 -12.59
CA PRO A 32 -2.94 -5.25 -12.13
C PRO A 32 -4.02 -4.39 -12.79
N TYR A 33 -4.73 -3.61 -11.99
CA TYR A 33 -5.79 -2.75 -12.49
C TYR A 33 -5.40 -1.31 -12.23
N THR A 34 -5.86 -0.45 -13.14
CA THR A 34 -5.93 0.98 -12.96
C THR A 34 -7.40 1.35 -12.94
N PHE A 35 -7.90 1.86 -11.80
CA PHE A 35 -9.19 2.57 -11.80
C PHE A 35 -8.95 4.00 -12.25
N HIS A 36 -9.82 4.51 -13.12
CA HIS A 36 -9.94 5.94 -13.35
C HIS A 36 -11.10 6.44 -12.51
N ASP A 37 -10.78 7.07 -11.38
CA ASP A 37 -11.80 7.67 -10.51
C ASP A 37 -11.79 9.19 -10.68
N ALA A 38 -12.89 9.73 -11.20
CA ALA A 38 -13.10 11.16 -11.33
C ALA A 38 -13.63 11.73 -10.00
N HIS A 39 -12.74 11.90 -9.01
CA HIS A 39 -13.17 12.37 -7.68
C HIS A 39 -12.78 13.80 -7.34
N LYS A 40 -11.86 14.44 -8.07
CA LYS A 40 -11.42 15.79 -7.73
C LYS A 40 -11.87 16.78 -8.80
N VAL A 41 -12.79 17.66 -8.46
CA VAL A 41 -12.96 18.93 -9.16
C VAL A 41 -12.01 19.88 -8.45
N ASP A 42 -10.97 20.36 -9.12
CA ASP A 42 -10.09 21.37 -8.53
C ASP A 42 -10.87 22.67 -8.28
N SER A 43 -10.29 23.59 -7.52
CA SER A 43 -10.89 24.91 -7.27
C SER A 43 -11.14 25.73 -8.54
N ALA A 44 -10.61 25.30 -9.69
CA ALA A 44 -10.82 25.90 -11.00
C ALA A 44 -11.92 25.20 -11.83
N GLY A 45 -12.58 24.17 -11.29
CA GLY A 45 -13.65 23.43 -11.96
C GLY A 45 -13.17 22.29 -12.87
N ALA A 46 -11.87 22.03 -12.97
CA ALA A 46 -11.33 20.94 -13.78
C ALA A 46 -11.42 19.61 -13.02
N ARG A 47 -11.98 18.59 -13.68
CA ARG A 47 -12.01 17.22 -13.17
C ARG A 47 -10.61 16.61 -13.30
N GLN A 48 -9.91 16.48 -12.18
CA GLN A 48 -8.73 15.65 -12.08
C GLN A 48 -9.17 14.19 -12.00
N VAL A 49 -8.89 13.43 -13.06
CA VAL A 49 -9.03 11.98 -13.07
C VAL A 49 -7.84 11.41 -12.28
N SER A 50 -8.14 10.83 -11.12
CA SER A 50 -7.16 10.10 -10.31
C SER A 50 -7.03 8.70 -10.89
N GLU A 51 -5.84 8.35 -11.40
CA GLU A 51 -5.54 6.99 -11.81
C GLU A 51 -5.08 6.19 -10.59
N ARG A 52 -5.92 5.29 -10.10
CA ARG A 52 -5.62 4.40 -8.98
C ARG A 52 -5.03 3.10 -9.51
N SER A 53 -3.71 2.93 -9.45
CA SER A 53 -3.07 1.64 -9.71
C SER A 53 -3.07 0.76 -8.46
N GLY A 54 -3.40 -0.52 -8.60
CA GLY A 54 -3.41 -1.48 -7.48
C GLY A 54 -3.31 -2.94 -7.91
N LEU A 55 -3.17 -3.80 -6.90
CA LEU A 55 -3.28 -5.25 -7.05
C LEU A 55 -4.60 -5.70 -6.44
N ALA A 56 -5.49 -6.30 -7.24
CA ALA A 56 -6.77 -6.77 -6.77
C ALA A 56 -6.99 -8.18 -7.27
N PHE A 57 -7.66 -8.94 -6.42
CA PHE A 57 -8.17 -10.24 -6.77
C PHE A 57 -9.62 -10.07 -7.24
N ARG A 58 -9.84 -10.21 -8.56
CA ARG A 58 -11.19 -10.19 -9.13
C ARG A 58 -11.68 -11.61 -9.36
N PHE A 59 -12.92 -11.85 -9.02
CA PHE A 59 -13.54 -13.15 -9.17
C PHE A 59 -14.90 -13.05 -9.86
N ASP A 60 -15.13 -14.01 -10.75
CA ASP A 60 -16.44 -14.36 -11.29
C ASP A 60 -16.46 -15.89 -11.35
N ALA A 61 -16.96 -16.53 -10.29
CA ALA A 61 -16.81 -17.97 -10.09
C ALA A 61 -18.04 -18.58 -9.42
N ILE A 62 -18.19 -19.89 -9.54
CA ILE A 62 -19.11 -20.66 -8.72
C ILE A 62 -18.51 -20.69 -7.29
N PRO A 63 -19.33 -20.55 -6.22
CA PRO A 63 -18.82 -20.52 -4.83
C PRO A 63 -17.82 -21.64 -4.49
N ARG A 64 -18.06 -22.85 -5.02
CA ARG A 64 -17.20 -24.03 -4.80
C ARG A 64 -15.80 -23.91 -5.41
N ASP A 65 -15.65 -23.14 -6.47
CA ASP A 65 -14.38 -22.97 -7.19
C ASP A 65 -13.60 -21.75 -6.70
N LEU A 66 -14.25 -20.83 -5.97
CA LEU A 66 -13.61 -19.61 -5.50
C LEU A 66 -12.44 -19.90 -4.55
N ASP A 67 -12.58 -20.88 -3.65
CA ASP A 67 -11.52 -21.26 -2.71
C ASP A 67 -10.27 -21.76 -3.45
N ARG A 68 -10.44 -22.55 -4.52
CA ARG A 68 -9.35 -22.99 -5.40
C ARG A 68 -8.71 -21.79 -6.10
N GLY A 69 -9.50 -20.82 -6.52
CA GLY A 69 -9.02 -19.56 -7.10
C GLY A 69 -8.16 -18.74 -6.14
N VAL A 70 -8.58 -18.63 -4.88
CA VAL A 70 -7.80 -17.90 -3.86
C VAL A 70 -6.50 -18.65 -3.55
N SER A 71 -6.52 -19.99 -3.44
CA SER A 71 -5.32 -20.78 -3.17
C SER A 71 -4.28 -20.70 -4.30
N THR A 72 -4.73 -20.80 -5.55
CA THR A 72 -3.83 -20.63 -6.70
C THR A 72 -3.23 -19.22 -6.76
N PHE A 73 -4.00 -18.18 -6.40
CA PHE A 73 -3.48 -16.82 -6.28
C PHE A 73 -2.43 -16.68 -5.17
N GLU A 74 -2.68 -17.22 -3.99
CA GLU A 74 -1.72 -17.18 -2.87
C GLU A 74 -0.43 -17.91 -3.22
N GLU A 75 -0.49 -19.06 -3.91
CA GLU A 75 0.68 -19.77 -4.40
C GLU A 75 1.47 -18.94 -5.43
N GLN A 76 0.79 -18.26 -6.36
CA GLN A 76 1.44 -17.38 -7.32
C GLN A 76 2.10 -16.18 -6.63
N GLN A 77 1.44 -15.56 -5.65
CA GLN A 77 2.01 -14.48 -4.85
C GLN A 77 3.22 -14.94 -4.06
N ALA A 78 3.15 -16.10 -3.41
CA ALA A 78 4.29 -16.67 -2.67
C ALA A 78 5.50 -16.88 -3.59
N ARG A 79 5.28 -17.42 -4.80
CA ARG A 79 6.35 -17.58 -5.80
C ARG A 79 6.97 -16.24 -6.20
N ILE A 80 6.16 -15.24 -6.52
CA ILE A 80 6.64 -13.89 -6.88
C ILE A 80 7.43 -13.26 -5.72
N ILE A 81 6.95 -13.42 -4.48
CA ILE A 81 7.63 -12.92 -3.29
C ILE A 81 8.99 -13.59 -3.12
N ASP A 82 9.07 -14.91 -3.29
CA ASP A 82 10.32 -15.65 -3.14
C ASP A 82 11.31 -15.35 -4.27
N GLU A 83 10.84 -15.17 -5.50
CA GLU A 83 11.64 -14.67 -6.62
C GLU A 83 12.19 -13.27 -6.33
N ASN A 84 11.37 -12.36 -5.82
CA ASN A 84 11.80 -11.01 -5.43
C ASN A 84 12.79 -11.01 -4.27
N LYS A 85 12.59 -11.85 -3.25
CA LYS A 85 13.56 -12.04 -2.15
C LYS A 85 14.90 -12.56 -2.69
N ALA A 86 14.86 -13.54 -3.60
CA ALA A 86 16.06 -14.06 -4.23
C ALA A 86 16.78 -12.98 -5.05
N ALA A 87 16.04 -12.17 -5.81
CA ALA A 87 16.59 -11.03 -6.55
C ALA A 87 17.21 -9.98 -5.60
N TRP A 88 16.57 -9.66 -4.48
CA TRP A 88 17.07 -8.71 -3.49
C TRP A 88 18.31 -9.24 -2.76
N SER A 89 18.36 -10.54 -2.46
CA SER A 89 19.54 -11.20 -1.92
C SER A 89 20.73 -11.11 -2.88
N ARG A 90 20.52 -11.35 -4.19
CA ARG A 90 21.55 -11.17 -5.21
C ARG A 90 22.01 -9.71 -5.30
N TYR A 91 21.07 -8.77 -5.31
CA TYR A 91 21.36 -7.34 -5.35
C TYR A 91 22.21 -6.89 -4.15
N SER A 92 21.81 -7.28 -2.94
CA SER A 92 22.54 -6.92 -1.71
C SER A 92 23.92 -7.58 -1.66
N ALA A 93 24.07 -8.80 -2.14
CA ALA A 93 25.38 -9.46 -2.25
C ALA A 93 26.31 -8.73 -3.22
N ILE A 94 25.82 -8.29 -4.39
CA ILE A 94 26.62 -7.50 -5.35
C ILE A 94 27.01 -6.16 -4.74
N ARG A 95 26.07 -5.46 -4.08
CA ARG A 95 26.33 -4.20 -3.39
C ARG A 95 27.39 -4.36 -2.30
N ASN A 96 27.26 -5.38 -1.45
CA ASN A 96 28.22 -5.63 -0.38
C ASN A 96 29.62 -5.95 -0.91
N ARG A 97 29.72 -6.73 -2.01
CA ARG A 97 31.01 -6.98 -2.68
C ARG A 97 31.63 -5.69 -3.24
N ARG A 98 30.82 -4.82 -3.86
CA ARG A 98 31.25 -3.49 -4.33
C ARG A 98 31.77 -2.64 -3.18
N ASP A 99 31.03 -2.55 -2.09
CA ASP A 99 31.42 -1.76 -0.92
C ASP A 99 32.70 -2.31 -0.27
N GLN A 100 32.86 -3.63 -0.20
CA GLN A 100 34.08 -4.26 0.31
C GLN A 100 35.29 -3.98 -0.60
N ALA A 101 35.13 -4.03 -1.92
CA ALA A 101 36.19 -3.70 -2.87
C ALA A 101 36.61 -2.23 -2.78
N LEU A 102 35.64 -1.31 -2.70
CA LEU A 102 35.91 0.13 -2.50
C LEU A 102 36.62 0.40 -1.17
N ARG A 103 36.22 -0.28 -0.07
CA ARG A 103 36.91 -0.17 1.22
C ARG A 103 38.35 -0.65 1.15
N ARG A 104 38.64 -1.76 0.45
CA ARG A 104 40.00 -2.25 0.24
C ARG A 104 40.85 -1.25 -0.56
N MET A 105 40.29 -0.66 -1.63
CA MET A 105 40.99 0.36 -2.42
C MET A 105 41.26 1.64 -1.62
N ARG A 106 40.30 2.10 -0.80
CA ARG A 106 40.50 3.25 0.09
C ARG A 106 41.50 2.97 1.21
N GLY A 107 41.47 1.77 1.79
CA GLY A 107 42.45 1.33 2.78
C GLY A 107 43.87 1.33 2.21
N ALA A 108 44.06 0.78 1.01
CA ALA A 108 45.34 0.79 0.32
C ALA A 108 45.85 2.22 0.07
N ARG A 109 44.98 3.14 -0.37
CA ARG A 109 45.32 4.58 -0.49
C ARG A 109 45.76 5.19 0.85
N GLY A 110 45.05 4.88 1.94
CA GLY A 110 45.39 5.39 3.28
C GLY A 110 46.76 4.93 3.76
N VAL A 111 47.10 3.66 3.55
CA VAL A 111 48.43 3.09 3.90
C VAL A 111 49.54 3.74 3.07
N LEU A 112 49.33 3.92 1.77
CA LEU A 112 50.30 4.59 0.88
C LEU A 112 50.53 6.05 1.29
N LEU A 113 49.47 6.76 1.67
CA LEU A 113 49.56 8.15 2.13
C LEU A 113 50.29 8.25 3.49
N LEU A 114 50.03 7.31 4.40
CA LEU A 114 50.75 7.22 5.67
C LEU A 114 52.25 6.96 5.44
N ALA A 115 52.60 5.99 4.59
CA ALA A 115 54.00 5.69 4.25
C ALA A 115 54.72 6.91 3.66
N PHE A 116 54.03 7.70 2.83
CA PHE A 116 54.54 8.96 2.30
C PHE A 116 54.84 9.99 3.40
N VAL A 117 53.92 10.18 4.34
CA VAL A 117 54.12 11.12 5.47
C VAL A 117 55.30 10.69 6.32
N VAL A 118 55.44 9.40 6.62
CA VAL A 118 56.57 8.86 7.40
C VAL A 118 57.91 9.10 6.68
N LEU A 119 57.97 8.87 5.36
CA LEU A 119 59.18 9.14 4.57
C LEU A 119 59.54 10.63 4.53
N LEU A 120 58.55 11.52 4.39
CA LEU A 120 58.76 12.97 4.43
C LEU A 120 59.34 13.41 5.79
N VAL A 121 58.78 12.90 6.88
CA VAL A 121 59.25 13.21 8.24
C VAL A 121 60.66 12.67 8.45
N MET A 122 60.96 11.44 8.02
CA MET A 122 62.31 10.86 8.08
C MET A 122 63.32 11.69 7.27
N GLY A 123 62.97 12.10 6.04
CA GLY A 123 63.82 12.94 5.21
C GLY A 123 64.06 14.33 5.82
N PHE A 124 63.05 14.90 6.47
CA PHE A 124 63.17 16.18 7.18
C PHE A 124 64.07 16.07 8.43
N ILE A 125 63.93 14.99 9.20
CA ILE A 125 64.75 14.74 10.40
C ILE A 125 66.21 14.49 10.01
N LEU A 126 66.46 13.71 8.97
CA LEU A 126 67.82 13.45 8.45
C LEU A 126 68.43 14.68 7.76
N GLY A 127 67.61 15.63 7.32
CA GLY A 127 68.02 16.90 6.71
C GLY A 127 68.11 18.09 7.69
N ALA A 128 68.05 17.85 9.00
CA ALA A 128 68.05 18.92 9.99
C ALA A 128 69.33 19.77 9.96
N PRO A 129 69.23 21.09 10.19
CA PRO A 129 70.22 22.08 9.79
C PRO A 129 71.42 22.09 10.72
N GLY A 130 72.49 21.41 10.30
CA GLY A 130 73.84 21.54 10.88
C GLY A 130 74.94 21.75 9.84
N THR A 131 74.66 21.64 8.54
CA THR A 131 75.69 21.68 7.50
C THR A 131 75.24 22.45 6.25
N GLY A 132 75.57 23.75 6.20
CA GLY A 132 75.84 24.46 4.95
C GLY A 132 74.66 24.74 3.99
N PRO A 133 74.92 25.49 2.90
CA PRO A 133 73.92 26.00 1.98
C PRO A 133 73.06 24.89 1.40
N ILE A 134 71.76 25.16 1.35
CA ILE A 134 70.65 24.34 0.86
C ILE A 134 71.09 23.60 -0.42
N ASN A 135 71.40 22.32 -0.30
CA ASN A 135 71.99 21.55 -1.39
C ASN A 135 70.85 21.08 -2.34
N PRO A 136 70.80 21.54 -3.60
CA PRO A 136 69.72 21.22 -4.54
C PRO A 136 69.60 19.70 -4.82
N ILE A 137 70.65 18.93 -4.52
CA ILE A 137 70.70 17.47 -4.62
C ILE A 137 69.70 16.80 -3.66
N VAL A 138 69.33 17.43 -2.54
CA VAL A 138 68.35 16.88 -1.58
C VAL A 138 66.90 17.16 -2.01
N PHE A 139 66.66 18.20 -2.81
CA PHE A 139 65.32 18.55 -3.30
C PHE A 139 64.91 17.79 -4.57
N ALA A 140 65.87 17.35 -5.39
CA ALA A 140 65.58 16.58 -6.59
C ALA A 140 64.84 15.24 -6.30
N PRO A 141 65.21 14.44 -5.29
CA PRO A 141 64.45 13.26 -4.88
C PRO A 141 63.03 13.62 -4.43
N ALA A 142 62.85 14.70 -3.66
CA ALA A 142 61.54 15.13 -3.18
C ALA A 142 60.59 15.51 -4.33
N ALA A 143 61.11 16.20 -5.34
CA ALA A 143 60.35 16.55 -6.54
C ALA A 143 59.94 15.30 -7.36
N VAL A 144 60.86 14.36 -7.57
CA VAL A 144 60.58 13.08 -8.24
C VAL A 144 59.50 12.29 -7.50
N TRP A 145 59.56 12.25 -6.16
CA TRP A 145 58.57 11.58 -5.33
C TRP A 145 57.19 12.25 -5.37
N LEU A 146 57.11 13.58 -5.36
CA LEU A 146 55.84 14.31 -5.50
C LEU A 146 55.17 14.04 -6.84
N VAL A 147 55.96 14.02 -7.93
CA VAL A 147 55.46 13.66 -9.26
C VAL A 147 54.96 12.22 -9.28
N MET A 148 55.71 11.28 -8.69
CA MET A 148 55.30 9.87 -8.62
C MET A 148 54.00 9.70 -7.82
N LEU A 149 53.82 10.45 -6.73
CA LEU A 149 52.60 10.44 -5.93
C LEU A 149 51.40 11.03 -6.69
N ALA A 150 51.60 12.11 -7.43
CA ALA A 150 50.57 12.69 -8.30
C ALA A 150 50.14 11.70 -9.40
N VAL A 151 51.09 11.02 -10.03
CA VAL A 151 50.84 9.98 -11.04
C VAL A 151 50.08 8.80 -10.43
N MET A 152 50.48 8.34 -9.23
CA MET A 152 49.75 7.30 -8.50
C MET A 152 48.33 7.71 -8.16
N GLN A 153 48.12 8.93 -7.66
CA GLN A 153 46.76 9.43 -7.36
C GLN A 153 45.89 9.51 -8.61
N TRP A 154 46.45 9.99 -9.72
CA TRP A 154 45.76 10.03 -11.01
C TRP A 154 45.40 8.62 -11.50
N TRP A 155 46.34 7.68 -11.45
CA TRP A 155 46.11 6.28 -11.83
C TRP A 155 45.02 5.64 -10.96
N TYR A 156 45.06 5.84 -9.65
CA TYR A 156 44.04 5.34 -8.73
C TYR A 156 42.67 5.96 -8.99
N ARG A 157 42.58 7.27 -9.29
CA ARG A 157 41.30 7.90 -9.69
C ARG A 157 40.78 7.31 -10.99
N GLY A 158 41.65 7.08 -11.96
CA GLY A 158 41.31 6.43 -13.23
C GLY A 158 40.91 4.96 -13.07
N ALA A 159 41.51 4.23 -12.12
CA ALA A 159 41.13 2.86 -11.79
C ALA A 159 39.76 2.81 -11.09
N GLU A 160 39.50 3.72 -10.16
CA GLU A 160 38.20 3.86 -9.47
C GLU A 160 37.09 4.22 -10.47
N ALA A 161 37.33 5.17 -11.37
CA ALA A 161 36.38 5.53 -12.43
C ALA A 161 36.14 4.40 -13.44
N ARG A 162 37.16 3.60 -13.77
CA ARG A 162 37.00 2.40 -14.63
C ARG A 162 36.24 1.28 -13.91
N PHE A 163 36.47 1.12 -12.60
CA PHE A 163 35.77 0.17 -11.75
C PHE A 163 34.28 0.55 -11.56
N GLU A 164 33.97 1.85 -11.53
CA GLU A 164 32.58 2.34 -11.51
C GLU A 164 31.86 2.18 -12.85
N ARG A 165 32.60 2.16 -13.97
CA ARG A 165 32.03 2.00 -15.32
C ARG A 165 31.93 0.56 -15.80
N SER A 166 32.60 -0.40 -15.17
CA SER A 166 32.56 -1.79 -15.65
C SER A 166 31.16 -2.38 -15.50
N ASP A 167 30.64 -2.95 -16.61
CA ASP A 167 29.29 -3.50 -16.70
C ASP A 167 29.05 -4.66 -15.71
N SER A 168 30.12 -5.30 -15.22
CA SER A 168 30.09 -6.31 -14.17
C SER A 168 29.61 -5.81 -12.80
N PHE A 169 29.44 -4.49 -12.62
CA PHE A 169 28.97 -3.87 -11.38
C PHE A 169 27.83 -2.87 -11.54
N ARG A 170 27.20 -2.80 -12.72
CA ARG A 170 25.93 -2.09 -12.87
C ARG A 170 24.88 -2.84 -12.06
N LEU A 171 24.56 -2.30 -10.89
CA LEU A 171 23.35 -2.69 -10.16
C LEU A 171 22.17 -2.56 -11.14
N PRO A 172 21.24 -3.53 -11.19
CA PRO A 172 20.03 -3.37 -11.98
C PRO A 172 19.38 -2.03 -11.61
N VAL A 173 18.87 -1.33 -12.62
CA VAL A 173 18.51 0.10 -12.62
C VAL A 173 17.46 0.48 -11.55
N ALA A 174 16.79 -0.51 -10.94
CA ALA A 174 16.00 -0.32 -9.74
C ALA A 174 16.21 -1.51 -8.77
N PRO A 175 16.26 -1.28 -7.45
CA PRO A 175 16.12 -2.36 -6.49
C PRO A 175 14.76 -3.05 -6.74
N PRO A 176 14.68 -4.40 -6.66
CA PRO A 176 13.39 -5.08 -6.72
C PRO A 176 12.48 -4.53 -5.62
N ILE A 177 11.23 -4.26 -5.97
CA ILE A 177 10.22 -3.68 -5.08
C ILE A 177 10.12 -4.56 -3.84
N LEU A 178 10.41 -4.00 -2.67
CA LEU A 178 10.29 -4.73 -1.41
C LEU A 178 8.83 -5.17 -1.22
N PRO A 179 8.57 -6.45 -0.91
CA PRO A 179 7.22 -6.91 -0.58
C PRO A 179 6.88 -6.50 0.86
N THR A 180 6.78 -5.21 1.14
CA THR A 180 6.15 -4.70 2.38
C THR A 180 4.64 -4.93 2.38
N LEU A 181 4.09 -5.44 1.27
CA LEU A 181 2.68 -5.75 1.04
C LEU A 181 2.22 -7.12 1.61
N ALA A 182 3.12 -8.00 2.07
CA ALA A 182 2.76 -9.41 2.30
C ALA A 182 1.79 -9.68 3.48
N ASN A 183 1.78 -8.83 4.51
CA ASN A 183 1.04 -9.17 5.75
C ASN A 183 -0.47 -8.87 5.65
N ASP A 184 -0.87 -7.78 4.98
CA ASP A 184 -2.26 -7.32 4.94
C ASP A 184 -3.12 -8.09 3.92
N HIS A 185 -2.50 -8.56 2.83
CA HIS A 185 -3.18 -9.31 1.76
C HIS A 185 -3.84 -10.59 2.29
N SER A 186 -3.16 -11.26 3.23
CA SER A 186 -3.62 -12.52 3.80
C SER A 186 -4.91 -12.37 4.60
N ALA A 187 -5.11 -11.22 5.26
CA ALA A 187 -6.31 -10.96 6.04
C ALA A 187 -7.52 -10.74 5.15
N ARG A 188 -7.40 -9.89 4.12
CA ARG A 188 -8.48 -9.60 3.16
C ARG A 188 -8.91 -10.84 2.36
N LEU A 189 -7.96 -11.66 1.93
CA LEU A 189 -8.26 -12.94 1.24
C LEU A 189 -8.83 -14.00 2.18
N ARG A 190 -8.35 -14.07 3.42
CA ARG A 190 -8.93 -14.96 4.44
C ARG A 190 -10.37 -14.57 4.73
N LEU A 191 -10.69 -13.28 4.81
CA LEU A 191 -12.06 -12.80 4.94
C LEU A 191 -12.91 -13.24 3.75
N LEU A 192 -12.42 -13.10 2.51
CA LEU A 192 -13.14 -13.57 1.33
C LEU A 192 -13.43 -15.07 1.40
N ARG A 193 -12.43 -15.90 1.74
CA ARG A 193 -12.61 -17.35 1.89
C ARG A 193 -13.62 -17.69 2.98
N SER A 194 -13.46 -17.12 4.16
CA SER A 194 -14.36 -17.38 5.29
C SER A 194 -15.79 -16.96 4.99
N LEU A 195 -15.97 -15.81 4.33
CA LEU A 195 -17.30 -15.35 3.90
C LEU A 195 -17.89 -16.29 2.84
N ASN A 196 -17.12 -16.64 1.81
CA ASN A 196 -17.56 -17.54 0.76
C ASN A 196 -17.93 -18.92 1.30
N TRP A 197 -17.13 -19.46 2.23
CA TRP A 197 -17.40 -20.71 2.91
C TRP A 197 -18.71 -20.64 3.70
N ALA A 198 -18.91 -19.57 4.47
CA ALA A 198 -20.12 -19.39 5.29
C ALA A 198 -21.39 -19.22 4.45
N LEU A 199 -21.30 -18.61 3.27
CA LEU A 199 -22.44 -18.38 2.38
C LEU A 199 -22.61 -19.45 1.29
N ARG A 200 -21.69 -20.42 1.21
CA ARG A 200 -21.58 -21.36 0.09
C ARG A 200 -22.89 -22.07 -0.25
N ASP A 201 -23.62 -22.48 0.78
CA ASP A 201 -24.87 -23.25 0.63
C ASP A 201 -26.09 -22.33 0.41
N ASP A 202 -25.98 -21.06 0.78
CA ASP A 202 -27.03 -20.04 0.60
C ASP A 202 -26.93 -19.33 -0.76
N LEU A 203 -25.84 -19.54 -1.50
CA LEU A 203 -25.58 -18.90 -2.79
C LEU A 203 -26.04 -19.78 -3.95
N HIS A 204 -26.72 -19.16 -4.90
CA HIS A 204 -27.17 -19.77 -6.15
C HIS A 204 -26.45 -19.15 -7.35
N GLY A 205 -25.75 -19.98 -8.12
CA GLY A 205 -25.10 -19.57 -9.35
C GLY A 205 -23.72 -18.98 -9.14
N ARG A 206 -23.38 -17.93 -9.90
CA ARG A 206 -22.04 -17.32 -9.90
C ARG A 206 -21.99 -16.12 -8.96
N VAL A 207 -20.87 -16.01 -8.25
CA VAL A 207 -20.53 -14.87 -7.41
C VAL A 207 -19.52 -14.02 -8.15
N LYS A 208 -19.72 -12.71 -8.11
CA LYS A 208 -18.85 -11.71 -8.71
C LYS A 208 -18.34 -10.75 -7.66
N GLY A 209 -17.12 -10.27 -7.82
CA GLY A 209 -16.59 -9.30 -6.89
C GLY A 209 -15.12 -9.05 -7.07
N TRP A 210 -14.57 -8.27 -6.15
CA TRP A 210 -13.16 -7.97 -6.11
C TRP A 210 -12.72 -7.69 -4.68
N VAL A 211 -11.44 -7.96 -4.42
CA VAL A 211 -10.75 -7.62 -3.18
C VAL A 211 -9.50 -6.84 -3.57
N ASP A 212 -9.44 -5.57 -3.20
CA ASP A 212 -8.22 -4.78 -3.30
C ASP A 212 -7.25 -5.32 -2.25
N LEU A 213 -6.07 -5.73 -2.70
CA LEU A 213 -5.02 -6.25 -1.83
C LEU A 213 -4.05 -5.16 -1.43
N SER A 214 -4.01 -4.05 -2.15
CA SER A 214 -3.09 -2.96 -1.85
C SER A 214 -3.36 -2.31 -0.49
N SER A 215 -2.35 -1.63 0.04
CA SER A 215 -2.46 -0.92 1.32
C SER A 215 -3.51 0.19 1.26
N ALA A 216 -4.27 0.33 2.35
CA ALA A 216 -5.34 1.33 2.51
C ALA A 216 -4.91 2.82 2.36
N ILE A 217 -3.60 3.07 2.27
CA ILE A 217 -3.00 4.40 2.18
C ILE A 217 -2.35 4.54 0.81
N LYS A 218 -3.12 5.04 -0.14
CA LYS A 218 -2.62 5.51 -1.44
C LYS A 218 -2.88 6.99 -1.58
N GLU A 219 -1.92 7.71 -2.15
CA GLU A 219 -2.07 9.14 -2.49
C GLU A 219 -3.30 9.38 -3.40
N THR A 220 -3.66 8.38 -4.22
CA THR A 220 -4.82 8.42 -5.12
C THR A 220 -6.17 8.33 -4.42
N ASN A 221 -6.20 7.93 -3.14
CA ASN A 221 -7.41 7.71 -2.34
C ASN A 221 -7.65 8.85 -1.33
N VAL A 222 -6.85 9.93 -1.40
CA VAL A 222 -7.03 11.12 -0.56
C VAL A 222 -8.31 11.84 -0.97
N ILE A 223 -9.30 11.87 -0.07
CA ILE A 223 -10.49 12.70 -0.26
C ILE A 223 -10.18 14.15 0.11
N ASP A 224 -9.49 14.32 1.24
CA ASP A 224 -9.36 15.60 1.89
C ASP A 224 -8.06 15.68 2.69
N GLU A 225 -7.40 16.83 2.56
CA GLU A 225 -6.21 17.20 3.32
C GLU A 225 -6.52 18.45 4.12
N GLY A 226 -6.22 18.41 5.41
CA GLY A 226 -6.50 19.53 6.28
C GLY A 226 -5.60 19.58 7.48
N ARG A 227 -6.02 20.38 8.46
CA ARG A 227 -5.35 20.47 9.75
C ARG A 227 -6.27 19.97 10.84
N SER A 228 -5.72 19.21 11.77
CA SER A 228 -6.38 18.88 13.03
C SER A 228 -6.61 20.15 13.87
N ARG A 229 -7.46 20.05 14.90
CA ARG A 229 -7.66 21.14 15.89
C ARG A 229 -6.34 21.61 16.53
N ALA A 230 -5.34 20.74 16.61
CA ALA A 230 -4.01 21.05 17.14
C ALA A 230 -3.03 21.61 16.08
N GLY A 231 -3.51 21.92 14.87
CA GLY A 231 -2.70 22.44 13.76
C GLY A 231 -1.90 21.39 12.98
N ALA A 232 -1.90 20.12 13.41
CA ALA A 232 -1.16 19.06 12.72
C ALA A 232 -1.80 18.70 11.37
N PRO A 233 -1.02 18.47 10.30
CA PRO A 233 -1.53 18.04 9.00
C PRO A 233 -2.20 16.66 9.10
N VAL A 234 -3.36 16.52 8.47
CA VAL A 234 -4.16 15.29 8.45
C VAL A 234 -4.61 15.02 7.03
N ALA A 235 -4.37 13.81 6.54
CA ALA A 235 -4.95 13.29 5.31
C ALA A 235 -6.09 12.31 5.67
N ARG A 236 -7.19 12.40 4.93
CA ARG A 236 -8.34 11.51 5.04
C ARG A 236 -8.46 10.71 3.75
N TYR A 237 -8.44 9.39 3.89
CA TYR A 237 -8.57 8.45 2.80
C TYR A 237 -9.90 7.74 2.90
N LEU A 238 -10.47 7.40 1.74
CA LEU A 238 -11.59 6.50 1.62
C LEU A 238 -11.28 5.50 0.53
N GLU A 239 -11.29 4.24 0.89
CA GLU A 239 -10.95 3.15 0.00
C GLU A 239 -12.01 2.07 0.09
N ASP A 240 -12.74 1.89 -0.99
CA ASP A 240 -13.48 0.65 -1.18
C ASP A 240 -12.43 -0.43 -1.46
N TRP A 241 -12.36 -1.46 -0.61
CA TRP A 241 -11.39 -2.54 -0.77
C TRP A 241 -12.04 -3.90 -0.98
N PHE A 242 -13.35 -4.01 -0.77
CA PHE A 242 -14.08 -5.26 -0.92
C PHE A 242 -15.41 -5.02 -1.59
N SER A 243 -15.70 -5.79 -2.63
CA SER A 243 -17.03 -5.90 -3.22
C SER A 243 -17.38 -7.36 -3.45
N TYR A 244 -18.56 -7.76 -3.00
CA TYR A 244 -19.08 -9.11 -3.13
C TYR A 244 -20.53 -9.05 -3.59
N LYS A 245 -20.80 -9.64 -4.75
CA LYS A 245 -22.11 -9.72 -5.38
C LYS A 245 -22.46 -11.18 -5.63
N GLY A 246 -23.56 -11.63 -5.06
CA GLY A 246 -24.03 -13.01 -5.20
C GLY A 246 -25.54 -13.05 -5.31
N ARG A 247 -26.06 -14.06 -6.02
CA ARG A 247 -27.49 -14.38 -5.95
C ARG A 247 -27.69 -15.43 -4.88
N LEU A 248 -28.69 -15.24 -4.06
CA LEU A 248 -29.03 -16.13 -2.96
C LEU A 248 -30.09 -17.14 -3.38
N VAL A 249 -30.16 -18.26 -2.67
CA VAL A 249 -31.24 -19.23 -2.80
C VAL A 249 -32.58 -18.52 -2.57
N GLY A 250 -33.56 -18.77 -3.43
CA GLY A 250 -34.85 -18.06 -3.45
C GLY A 250 -34.90 -16.87 -4.41
N GLY A 251 -33.75 -16.39 -4.90
CA GLY A 251 -33.68 -15.36 -5.94
C GLY A 251 -33.15 -13.96 -5.56
N PRO A 252 -33.13 -13.50 -4.29
CA PRO A 252 -32.56 -12.20 -3.92
C PRO A 252 -31.10 -12.04 -4.37
N GLN A 253 -30.70 -10.81 -4.62
CA GLN A 253 -29.32 -10.44 -4.94
C GLN A 253 -28.70 -9.74 -3.73
N LEU A 254 -27.62 -10.32 -3.22
CA LEU A 254 -26.78 -9.74 -2.19
C LEU A 254 -25.69 -8.90 -2.85
N HIS A 255 -25.51 -7.68 -2.36
CA HIS A 255 -24.38 -6.83 -2.67
C HIS A 255 -23.78 -6.30 -1.37
N LEU A 256 -22.54 -6.66 -1.11
CA LEU A 256 -21.77 -6.26 0.05
C LEU A 256 -20.55 -5.47 -0.40
N VAL A 257 -20.39 -4.28 0.16
CA VAL A 257 -19.23 -3.41 -0.05
C VAL A 257 -18.62 -3.06 1.30
N VAL A 258 -17.30 -3.17 1.41
CA VAL A 258 -16.57 -2.71 2.58
C VAL A 258 -15.62 -1.58 2.17
N THR A 259 -15.73 -0.49 2.91
CA THR A 259 -14.98 0.75 2.70
C THR A 259 -14.18 1.08 3.95
N ASP A 260 -12.90 1.37 3.79
CA ASP A 260 -12.04 1.86 4.86
C ASP A 260 -11.97 3.38 4.81
N LYS A 261 -12.30 4.02 5.92
CA LYS A 261 -12.08 5.45 6.15
C LYS A 261 -10.86 5.62 7.05
N VAL A 262 -9.72 5.95 6.44
CA VAL A 262 -8.46 6.12 7.17
C VAL A 262 -8.22 7.60 7.43
N LYS A 263 -7.93 7.94 8.69
CA LYS A 263 -7.45 9.26 9.08
C LYS A 263 -6.00 9.14 9.50
N GLN A 264 -5.09 9.65 8.67
CA GLN A 264 -3.66 9.63 8.92
C GLN A 264 -3.19 11.01 9.35
N ARG A 265 -2.51 11.10 10.49
CA ARG A 265 -1.74 12.28 10.88
C ARG A 265 -0.38 12.19 10.22
N LEU A 266 -0.11 13.09 9.28
CA LEU A 266 1.17 13.13 8.58
C LEU A 266 2.29 13.52 9.57
N GLN A 267 3.50 13.03 9.28
CA GLN A 267 4.68 13.39 10.06
C GLN A 267 4.84 14.91 10.07
N HIS A 268 5.01 15.47 11.26
CA HIS A 268 5.26 16.90 11.42
C HIS A 268 6.26 17.15 12.54
N THR A 269 7.02 18.22 12.38
CA THR A 269 7.94 18.75 13.39
C THR A 269 7.15 19.65 14.32
N LYS A 270 7.15 19.33 15.62
CA LYS A 270 6.57 20.20 16.65
C LYS A 270 7.66 20.68 17.59
N ARG A 271 7.73 21.99 17.83
CA ARG A 271 8.64 22.57 18.81
C ARG A 271 8.15 22.25 20.22
N GLY A 272 9.02 21.69 21.06
CA GLY A 272 8.69 21.40 22.47
C GLY A 272 8.46 22.70 23.25
N SER A 273 7.37 22.78 24.00
CA SER A 273 7.02 23.98 24.79
C SER A 273 8.04 24.30 25.88
N GLN A 274 8.68 23.28 26.45
CA GLN A 274 9.68 23.45 27.51
C GLN A 274 11.12 23.56 26.99
N SER A 275 11.50 22.79 25.98
CA SER A 275 12.89 22.72 25.52
C SER A 275 13.21 23.62 24.33
N GLY A 276 12.20 24.15 23.63
CA GLY A 276 12.37 24.88 22.36
C GLY A 276 12.95 24.04 21.22
N ARG A 277 13.31 22.77 21.45
CA ARG A 277 13.89 21.88 20.45
C ARG A 277 12.78 21.28 19.56
N PRO A 278 13.00 21.18 18.24
CA PRO A 278 12.06 20.48 17.36
C PRO A 278 12.06 18.99 17.70
N ARG A 279 10.87 18.40 17.83
CA ARG A 279 10.67 16.95 17.94
C ARG A 279 9.79 16.49 16.79
N ASN A 280 10.24 15.45 16.08
CA ASN A 280 9.43 14.78 15.07
C ASN A 280 8.34 13.98 15.78
N LYS A 281 7.08 14.26 15.45
CA LYS A 281 5.96 13.44 15.89
C LYS A 281 5.75 12.32 14.89
N SER A 282 5.70 11.09 15.40
CA SER A 282 5.45 9.91 14.61
C SER A 282 4.07 10.02 13.95
N GLU A 283 3.96 9.36 12.81
CA GLU A 283 2.71 9.17 12.13
C GLU A 283 1.72 8.42 13.03
N GLN A 284 0.44 8.80 12.99
CA GLN A 284 -0.63 8.10 13.70
C GLN A 284 -1.76 7.84 12.71
N GLN A 285 -2.19 6.58 12.65
CA GLN A 285 -3.26 6.14 11.78
C GLN A 285 -4.46 5.75 12.63
N HIS A 286 -5.63 6.26 12.26
CA HIS A 286 -6.90 5.83 12.81
C HIS A 286 -7.74 5.31 11.64
N ILE A 287 -7.99 4.01 11.65
CA ILE A 287 -8.79 3.33 10.64
C ILE A 287 -10.20 3.18 11.22
N ARG A 288 -11.21 3.54 10.42
CA ARG A 288 -12.61 3.19 10.67
C ARG A 288 -13.13 2.46 9.46
N HIS A 289 -13.76 1.32 9.67
CA HIS A 289 -14.35 0.56 8.61
C HIS A 289 -15.83 0.91 8.49
N LYS A 290 -16.32 0.96 7.25
CA LYS A 290 -17.72 1.20 6.90
C LYS A 290 -18.19 0.04 6.04
N ILE A 291 -19.22 -0.66 6.49
CA ILE A 291 -19.83 -1.78 5.78
C ILE A 291 -21.11 -1.25 5.14
N ARG A 292 -21.26 -1.40 3.83
CA ARG A 292 -22.50 -1.15 3.10
C ARG A 292 -23.02 -2.47 2.60
N ALA A 293 -24.11 -2.96 3.18
CA ALA A 293 -24.74 -4.19 2.77
C ALA A 293 -26.12 -3.89 2.18
N GLN A 294 -26.35 -4.40 0.98
CA GLN A 294 -27.56 -4.19 0.21
C GLN A 294 -28.14 -5.55 -0.19
N LEU A 295 -29.43 -5.73 0.07
CA LEU A 295 -30.20 -6.88 -0.36
C LEU A 295 -31.29 -6.42 -1.32
N ARG A 296 -31.19 -6.82 -2.59
CA ARG A 296 -32.21 -6.56 -3.60
C ARG A 296 -33.09 -7.78 -3.79
N ILE A 297 -34.40 -7.57 -3.78
CA ILE A 297 -35.38 -8.64 -3.75
C ILE A 297 -36.06 -8.75 -5.11
N THR A 298 -36.44 -9.97 -5.49
CA THR A 298 -37.29 -10.17 -6.66
C THR A 298 -38.75 -10.01 -6.22
N PRO A 299 -39.46 -8.96 -6.69
CA PRO A 299 -40.87 -8.76 -6.34
C PRO A 299 -41.70 -9.99 -6.75
N GLY A 300 -42.70 -10.31 -5.93
CA GLY A 300 -43.59 -11.46 -6.12
C GLY A 300 -43.14 -12.78 -5.46
N ARG A 301 -41.87 -12.89 -5.03
CA ARG A 301 -41.40 -14.06 -4.25
C ARG A 301 -41.26 -13.80 -2.76
N HIS A 302 -40.87 -12.56 -2.42
CA HIS A 302 -40.68 -12.13 -1.05
C HIS A 302 -41.34 -10.77 -0.85
N THR A 303 -41.82 -10.55 0.37
CA THR A 303 -42.26 -9.25 0.85
C THR A 303 -41.30 -8.76 1.93
N LEU A 304 -41.16 -7.45 2.01
CA LEU A 304 -40.29 -6.81 2.99
C LEU A 304 -41.03 -6.54 4.28
N ASN A 305 -40.50 -7.07 5.38
CA ASN A 305 -40.95 -6.69 6.70
C ASN A 305 -40.21 -5.44 7.17
N GLN A 306 -40.93 -4.33 7.34
CA GLN A 306 -40.36 -3.07 7.83
C GLN A 306 -39.96 -3.16 9.32
N GLN A 307 -40.62 -4.02 10.10
CA GLN A 307 -40.34 -4.26 11.51
C GLN A 307 -40.16 -5.76 11.77
N PRO A 308 -38.93 -6.30 11.68
CA PRO A 308 -38.67 -7.70 11.99
C PRO A 308 -39.01 -7.97 13.46
N ASP A 309 -39.82 -9.01 13.70
CA ASP A 309 -40.26 -9.44 15.04
C ASP A 309 -39.12 -10.00 15.90
N GLN A 310 -37.93 -10.15 15.33
CA GLN A 310 -36.75 -10.67 16.00
C GLN A 310 -35.56 -9.74 15.75
N GLN A 311 -35.13 -9.06 16.82
CA GLN A 311 -33.79 -8.50 16.95
C GLN A 311 -32.78 -9.65 16.80
N HIS A 312 -32.37 -9.95 15.57
CA HIS A 312 -31.01 -10.44 15.38
C HIS A 312 -30.13 -9.22 15.60
N ASP A 313 -29.66 -9.08 16.84
CA ASP A 313 -28.84 -7.94 17.23
C ASP A 313 -27.59 -7.93 16.34
N LEU A 314 -27.36 -6.78 15.72
CA LEU A 314 -26.09 -6.50 15.08
C LEU A 314 -24.99 -6.69 16.15
N PRO A 315 -23.80 -7.21 15.77
CA PRO A 315 -22.71 -7.36 16.72
C PRO A 315 -22.46 -6.04 17.45
N ALA A 316 -22.20 -6.09 18.75
CA ALA A 316 -22.09 -4.89 19.61
C ALA A 316 -21.01 -3.89 19.15
N GLU A 317 -20.05 -4.36 18.34
CA GLU A 317 -18.98 -3.55 17.77
C GLU A 317 -19.41 -2.75 16.53
N LEU A 318 -20.55 -3.08 15.91
CA LEU A 318 -21.07 -2.42 14.72
C LEU A 318 -22.09 -1.33 15.09
N GLU A 319 -21.77 -0.10 14.74
CA GLU A 319 -22.65 1.05 14.87
C GLU A 319 -23.54 1.17 13.61
N LEU A 320 -24.86 1.17 13.78
CA LEU A 320 -25.80 1.41 12.67
C LEU A 320 -25.78 2.90 12.29
N LEU A 321 -25.19 3.21 11.13
CA LEU A 321 -25.06 4.59 10.63
C LEU A 321 -26.25 5.01 9.78
N ASN A 322 -26.79 4.09 8.96
CA ASN A 322 -27.94 4.35 8.10
C ASN A 322 -28.70 3.06 7.81
N LYS A 323 -30.02 3.17 7.68
CA LYS A 323 -30.91 2.08 7.28
C LYS A 323 -31.97 2.63 6.35
N GLN A 324 -32.02 2.10 5.13
CA GLN A 324 -33.00 2.45 4.12
C GLN A 324 -33.72 1.20 3.65
N ILE A 325 -35.04 1.20 3.79
CA ILE A 325 -35.91 0.13 3.29
C ILE A 325 -36.75 0.75 2.17
N SER A 326 -36.72 0.16 0.98
CA SER A 326 -37.59 0.47 -0.14
C SER A 326 -38.30 -0.82 -0.58
N GLU A 327 -39.30 -0.75 -1.46
CA GLU A 327 -40.12 -1.91 -1.82
C GLU A 327 -39.34 -3.13 -2.35
N ASP A 328 -38.25 -2.90 -3.09
CA ASP A 328 -37.44 -3.95 -3.72
C ASP A 328 -36.03 -4.08 -3.12
N ARG A 329 -35.68 -3.28 -2.11
CA ARG A 329 -34.32 -3.23 -1.56
C ARG A 329 -34.28 -2.89 -0.08
N ILE A 330 -33.35 -3.53 0.62
CA ILE A 330 -32.89 -3.09 1.94
C ILE A 330 -31.42 -2.69 1.79
N GLU A 331 -31.08 -1.53 2.32
CA GLU A 331 -29.71 -1.08 2.45
C GLU A 331 -29.42 -0.73 3.91
N ILE A 332 -28.33 -1.28 4.44
CA ILE A 332 -27.80 -0.93 5.75
C ILE A 332 -26.35 -0.47 5.61
N VAL A 333 -26.01 0.54 6.38
CA VAL A 333 -24.68 1.09 6.49
C VAL A 333 -24.25 1.02 7.94
N LEU A 334 -23.15 0.32 8.18
CA LEU A 334 -22.60 0.07 9.51
C LEU A 334 -21.19 0.66 9.60
N GLY A 335 -20.78 1.05 10.80
CA GLY A 335 -19.44 1.53 11.10
C GLY A 335 -18.79 0.73 12.22
N THR A 336 -17.48 0.49 12.13
CA THR A 336 -16.69 -0.10 13.23
C THR A 336 -15.28 0.48 13.27
N ALA A 337 -14.69 0.48 14.47
CA ALA A 337 -13.28 0.81 14.67
C ALA A 337 -12.38 -0.44 14.72
N SER A 338 -12.97 -1.62 14.89
CA SER A 338 -12.28 -2.92 14.92
C SER A 338 -12.10 -3.48 13.51
N ALA A 339 -11.11 -4.34 13.32
CA ALA A 339 -10.93 -5.06 12.07
C ALA A 339 -12.16 -5.94 11.78
N ILE A 340 -12.68 -5.85 10.56
CA ILE A 340 -13.88 -6.60 10.17
C ILE A 340 -13.56 -8.09 10.05
N SER A 341 -14.35 -8.90 10.73
CA SER A 341 -14.33 -10.36 10.64
C SER A 341 -15.37 -10.88 9.65
N ALA A 342 -15.15 -12.09 9.13
CA ALA A 342 -16.14 -12.76 8.30
C ALA A 342 -17.42 -13.09 9.07
N GLU A 343 -17.31 -13.36 10.37
CA GLU A 343 -18.46 -13.64 11.23
C GLU A 343 -19.41 -12.43 11.34
N GLU A 344 -18.86 -11.23 11.57
CA GLU A 344 -19.64 -10.00 11.56
C GLU A 344 -20.35 -9.80 10.23
N LEU A 345 -19.67 -10.00 9.09
CA LEU A 345 -20.30 -9.88 7.77
C LEU A 345 -21.44 -10.89 7.58
N VAL A 346 -21.28 -12.12 8.07
CA VAL A 346 -22.34 -13.13 8.05
C VAL A 346 -23.51 -12.72 8.95
N GLN A 347 -23.25 -12.16 10.14
CA GLN A 347 -24.30 -11.65 11.03
C GLN A 347 -25.05 -10.47 10.39
N VAL A 348 -24.35 -9.57 9.71
CA VAL A 348 -24.95 -8.47 8.93
C VAL A 348 -25.85 -9.01 7.81
N ILE A 349 -25.40 -10.05 7.10
CA ILE A 349 -26.21 -10.70 6.07
C ILE A 349 -27.44 -11.37 6.69
N ARG A 350 -27.30 -12.12 7.78
CA ARG A 350 -28.43 -12.73 8.52
C ARG A 350 -29.42 -11.69 9.01
N HIS A 351 -28.93 -10.53 9.47
CA HIS A 351 -29.78 -9.39 9.83
C HIS A 351 -30.57 -8.87 8.62
N LEU A 352 -29.97 -8.79 7.42
CA LEU A 352 -30.72 -8.45 6.20
C LEU A 352 -31.77 -9.51 5.85
N TYR A 353 -31.48 -10.79 6.07
CA TYR A 353 -32.40 -11.88 5.82
C TYR A 353 -33.62 -11.90 6.74
N SER A 354 -33.49 -11.46 8.00
CA SER A 354 -34.61 -11.43 8.94
C SER A 354 -35.73 -10.47 8.50
N HIS A 355 -35.43 -9.55 7.57
CA HIS A 355 -36.40 -8.68 6.94
C HIS A 355 -37.17 -9.31 5.77
N LEU A 356 -36.77 -10.50 5.30
CA LEU A 356 -37.45 -11.20 4.22
C LEU A 356 -38.60 -12.06 4.78
N ARG A 357 -39.80 -11.88 4.22
CA ARG A 357 -40.92 -12.80 4.41
C ARG A 357 -41.26 -13.45 3.07
N PRO A 358 -41.61 -14.75 3.03
CA PRO A 358 -42.13 -15.37 1.82
C PRO A 358 -43.42 -14.64 1.39
N ALA A 359 -43.58 -14.39 0.09
CA ALA A 359 -44.83 -13.85 -0.42
C ALA A 359 -45.95 -14.85 -0.10
N GLN A 360 -47.04 -14.37 0.51
CA GLN A 360 -48.22 -15.20 0.69
C GLN A 360 -48.75 -15.56 -0.70
N ALA A 361 -48.92 -16.86 -0.98
CA ALA A 361 -49.56 -17.30 -2.22
C ALA A 361 -50.96 -16.67 -2.24
N SER A 362 -51.20 -15.83 -3.25
CA SER A 362 -52.48 -15.16 -3.45
C SER A 362 -53.47 -16.09 -4.14
#